data_AF-A0A832QFA3-F1
#
_entry.id   AF-A0A832QFA3-F1
#
_cell.length_a   1.000
_cell.length_b   1.000
_cell.length_c   1.000
_cell.angle_alpha   90.00
_cell.angle_beta   90.00
_cell.angle_gamma   90.00
#
_symmetry.space_group_name_H-M   'P 1'
#
loop_
_entity.id
_entity.type
_entity.pdbx_description
1 polymer ?
#
loop_
_entity_poly.entity_id
_entity_poly.type
_entity_poly.pdbx_seq_one_letter_code
_entity_poly.pdbx_strand_id
1 'polypeptide(L)'
;MKITASKKTIVILSISFLLSLIAGIILLYKDVIHNGIKYGKWFALDKHEGEFIDCMEYKEEENEINAICQGFLLETEEKDASKSRGKLCKEFYIVYKDYQGWQKFSPCLNKEDFIYKDILTKPNHYIPVNIHIHYTKVNPFKYKLDNITLEDMGDEDLYVELIPNNMAVQQIIRNGKMITQSNLLSEKNGYLAIETGIDNNYPYMTYFKELSLKEIDVKDGKIRLLFTGEVKQQTVTITTIAESFLFSYYDEAKKLQDILINTKNYKEITPGLLYKVYFFSLSNKENEKLEDIISSCKNDLTNKEFFDQVFCNAGEEKIRNSVISDRNTYIDTLLNQNSENLQLEKFILYSLIKLD
;
A
#
# COMPACT_ATOMS: atom_id res chain seq x y z
N MET A 1 -46.76 -52.74 -39.58
CA MET A 1 -47.49 -51.92 -38.59
C MET A 1 -47.81 -50.57 -39.22
N LYS A 2 -49.10 -50.26 -39.46
CA LYS A 2 -49.51 -48.89 -39.82
C LYS A 2 -49.64 -48.10 -38.53
N ILE A 3 -48.72 -47.18 -38.28
CA ILE A 3 -48.76 -46.31 -37.11
C ILE A 3 -49.82 -45.23 -37.38
N THR A 4 -51.07 -45.51 -37.02
CA THR A 4 -52.10 -44.46 -36.88
C THR A 4 -51.88 -43.77 -35.53
N ALA A 5 -50.84 -42.95 -35.45
CA ALA A 5 -50.68 -42.04 -34.32
C ALA A 5 -51.83 -41.03 -34.36
N SER A 6 -52.60 -40.95 -33.28
CA SER A 6 -53.63 -39.92 -33.12
C SER A 6 -52.99 -38.54 -33.25
N LYS A 7 -53.66 -37.59 -33.92
CA LYS A 7 -53.20 -36.20 -34.04
C LYS A 7 -52.84 -35.60 -32.66
N LYS A 8 -53.53 -36.01 -31.60
CA LYS A 8 -53.24 -35.60 -30.22
C LYS A 8 -51.88 -36.09 -29.71
N THR A 9 -51.50 -37.32 -30.05
CA THR A 9 -50.21 -37.92 -29.64
C THR A 9 -49.03 -37.22 -30.32
N ILE A 10 -49.18 -36.86 -31.59
CA ILE A 10 -48.15 -36.09 -32.34
C ILE A 10 -47.96 -34.72 -31.69
N VAL A 11 -49.04 -34.02 -31.36
CA VAL A 11 -48.97 -32.71 -30.70
C VAL A 11 -48.25 -32.77 -29.36
N ILE A 12 -48.56 -33.77 -28.51
CA ILE A 12 -47.89 -33.94 -27.21
C ILE A 12 -46.39 -34.20 -27.40
N LEU A 13 -46.02 -35.10 -28.31
CA LEU A 13 -44.61 -35.38 -28.61
C LEU A 13 -43.86 -34.15 -29.12
N SER A 14 -44.47 -33.36 -30.00
CA SER A 14 -43.88 -32.12 -30.51
C SER A 14 -43.66 -31.08 -29.41
N ILE A 15 -44.63 -30.91 -28.50
CA ILE A 15 -44.49 -29.98 -27.36
C ILE A 15 -43.40 -30.45 -26.41
N SER A 16 -43.38 -31.74 -26.05
CA SER A 16 -42.34 -32.30 -25.18
C SER A 16 -40.94 -32.19 -25.79
N PHE A 17 -40.82 -32.40 -27.11
CA PHE A 17 -39.57 -32.20 -27.82
C PHE A 17 -39.12 -30.74 -27.78
N LEU A 18 -40.03 -29.79 -28.00
CA LEU A 18 -39.74 -28.36 -27.94
C LEU A 18 -39.29 -27.93 -26.54
N LEU A 19 -39.98 -28.39 -25.48
CA LEU A 19 -39.61 -28.10 -24.10
C LEU A 19 -38.21 -28.65 -23.75
N SER A 20 -37.91 -29.88 -24.16
CA SER A 20 -36.57 -30.46 -23.98
C SER A 20 -35.49 -29.68 -24.73
N LEU A 21 -35.80 -29.19 -25.93
CA LEU A 21 -34.86 -28.39 -26.73
C LEU A 21 -34.59 -27.03 -26.06
N ILE A 22 -35.62 -26.37 -25.54
CA ILE A 22 -35.48 -25.13 -24.76
C ILE A 22 -34.67 -25.38 -23.48
N ALA A 23 -34.96 -26.45 -22.74
CA ALA A 23 -34.20 -26.81 -21.54
C ALA A 23 -32.72 -27.07 -21.85
N GLY A 24 -32.42 -27.74 -22.97
CA GLY A 24 -31.06 -27.96 -23.45
C GLY A 24 -30.34 -26.64 -23.79
N ILE A 25 -31.02 -25.71 -24.45
CA ILE A 25 -30.46 -24.38 -24.74
C ILE A 25 -30.18 -23.60 -23.45
N ILE A 26 -31.12 -23.60 -22.49
CA ILE A 26 -30.94 -22.92 -21.20
C ILE A 26 -29.72 -23.47 -20.45
N LEU A 27 -29.50 -24.80 -20.48
CA LEU A 27 -28.33 -25.41 -19.85
C LEU A 27 -27.02 -25.00 -20.53
N LEU A 28 -26.99 -24.88 -21.86
CA LEU A 28 -25.80 -24.46 -22.60
C LEU A 28 -25.47 -22.97 -22.40
N TYR A 29 -26.48 -22.13 -22.20
CA TYR A 29 -26.35 -20.68 -22.00
C TYR A 29 -26.51 -20.27 -20.54
N LYS A 30 -26.42 -21.21 -19.59
CA LYS A 30 -26.66 -20.94 -18.15
C LYS A 30 -25.85 -19.75 -17.65
N ASP A 31 -24.56 -19.70 -17.96
CA ASP A 31 -23.66 -18.63 -17.47
C ASP A 31 -23.99 -17.28 -18.14
N VAL A 32 -24.29 -17.30 -19.43
CA VAL A 32 -24.71 -16.11 -20.20
C VAL A 32 -26.02 -15.55 -19.64
N ILE A 33 -26.98 -16.42 -19.31
CA ILE A 33 -28.28 -16.03 -18.73
C ILE A 33 -28.10 -15.54 -17.29
N HIS A 34 -27.31 -16.23 -16.48
CA HIS A 34 -27.04 -15.83 -15.10
C HIS A 34 -26.39 -14.45 -15.05
N ASN A 35 -25.35 -14.22 -15.86
CA ASN A 35 -24.70 -12.91 -15.96
C ASN A 35 -25.63 -11.84 -16.54
N GLY A 36 -26.51 -12.21 -17.49
CA GLY A 36 -27.57 -11.35 -18.00
C GLY A 36 -28.52 -10.86 -16.92
N ILE A 37 -28.91 -11.73 -15.99
CA ILE A 37 -29.80 -11.40 -14.87
C ILE A 37 -29.06 -10.59 -13.80
N LYS A 38 -27.84 -11.00 -13.42
CA LYS A 38 -27.09 -10.43 -12.29
C LYS A 38 -26.47 -9.06 -12.65
N TYR A 39 -25.95 -8.91 -13.86
CA TYR A 39 -25.18 -7.73 -14.31
C TYR A 39 -25.85 -6.96 -15.46
N GLY A 40 -27.01 -7.41 -15.95
CA GLY A 40 -27.75 -6.77 -17.04
C GLY A 40 -27.16 -7.01 -18.43
N LYS A 41 -26.19 -7.94 -18.57
CA LYS A 41 -25.43 -8.15 -19.82
C LYS A 41 -25.13 -9.62 -20.11
N TRP A 42 -25.23 -9.98 -21.38
CA TRP A 42 -25.20 -11.37 -21.84
C TRP A 42 -23.79 -11.80 -22.24
N PHE A 43 -22.98 -12.25 -21.28
CA PHE A 43 -21.64 -12.76 -21.55
C PHE A 43 -21.29 -13.96 -20.65
N ALA A 44 -20.30 -14.74 -21.05
CA ALA A 44 -19.70 -15.82 -20.27
C ALA A 44 -18.17 -15.64 -20.27
N LEU A 45 -17.57 -15.78 -19.10
CA LEU A 45 -16.12 -15.84 -18.92
C LEU A 45 -15.61 -17.27 -19.08
N ASP A 46 -14.32 -17.44 -19.31
CA ASP A 46 -13.71 -18.76 -19.37
C ASP A 46 -13.56 -19.39 -17.99
N LYS A 47 -13.13 -20.66 -17.99
CA LYS A 47 -13.39 -21.70 -16.98
C LYS A 47 -12.66 -21.51 -15.64
N HIS A 48 -12.18 -20.31 -15.33
CA HIS A 48 -11.70 -19.93 -14.01
C HIS A 48 -12.90 -19.74 -13.06
N GLU A 49 -13.60 -20.85 -12.87
CA GLU A 49 -14.67 -21.18 -11.93
C GLU A 49 -15.64 -20.05 -11.54
N GLY A 50 -16.75 -19.98 -12.30
CA GLY A 50 -18.07 -19.68 -11.74
C GLY A 50 -18.29 -18.25 -11.25
N GLU A 51 -19.13 -17.53 -11.99
CA GLU A 51 -19.58 -16.16 -11.73
C GLU A 51 -18.53 -15.08 -12.03
N PHE A 52 -19.00 -13.99 -12.63
CA PHE A 52 -18.20 -12.78 -12.79
C PHE A 52 -17.79 -12.29 -11.41
N ILE A 53 -16.52 -11.97 -11.25
CA ILE A 53 -15.97 -11.46 -10.00
C ILE A 53 -16.71 -10.16 -9.69
N ASP A 54 -17.34 -10.06 -8.52
CA ASP A 54 -18.03 -8.85 -8.09
C ASP A 54 -17.02 -7.76 -7.75
N CYS A 55 -16.54 -7.11 -8.80
CA CYS A 55 -15.56 -6.04 -8.77
C CYS A 55 -16.24 -4.68 -8.61
N MET A 56 -15.46 -3.68 -8.20
CA MET A 56 -15.96 -2.32 -7.97
C MET A 56 -16.50 -1.70 -9.26
N GLU A 57 -15.71 -1.84 -10.34
CA GLU A 57 -16.03 -1.30 -11.65
C GLU A 57 -15.88 -2.35 -12.75
N TYR A 58 -16.68 -2.16 -13.79
CA TYR A 58 -16.68 -3.01 -14.96
C TYR A 58 -17.04 -2.16 -16.20
N LYS A 59 -16.24 -2.33 -17.25
CA LYS A 59 -16.48 -1.70 -18.56
C LYS A 59 -16.39 -2.77 -19.65
N GLU A 60 -17.40 -2.82 -20.49
CA GLU A 60 -17.37 -3.64 -21.71
C GLU A 60 -17.28 -2.72 -22.92
N GLU A 61 -16.35 -3.09 -23.77
CA GLU A 61 -16.15 -2.52 -25.09
C GLU A 61 -16.41 -3.62 -26.13
N GLU A 62 -16.44 -3.28 -27.42
CA GLU A 62 -16.93 -4.18 -28.48
C GLU A 62 -16.28 -5.58 -28.47
N ASN A 63 -15.01 -5.65 -28.06
CA ASN A 63 -14.19 -6.86 -28.04
C ASN A 63 -13.52 -7.18 -26.70
N GLU A 64 -13.81 -6.42 -25.64
CA GLU A 64 -13.07 -6.51 -24.37
C GLU A 64 -13.97 -6.29 -23.16
N ILE A 65 -13.64 -6.97 -22.07
CA ILE A 65 -14.20 -6.71 -20.74
C ILE A 65 -13.05 -6.37 -19.81
N ASN A 66 -13.13 -5.19 -19.18
CA ASN A 66 -12.18 -4.70 -18.19
C ASN A 66 -12.89 -4.62 -16.84
N ALA A 67 -12.37 -5.31 -15.83
CA ALA A 67 -12.88 -5.27 -14.47
C ALA A 67 -11.81 -4.71 -13.52
N ILE A 68 -12.19 -3.78 -12.66
CA ILE A 68 -11.30 -3.16 -11.67
C ILE A 68 -11.79 -3.57 -10.29
N CYS A 69 -10.95 -4.31 -9.57
CA CYS A 69 -11.30 -4.91 -8.29
C CYS A 69 -10.28 -4.48 -7.23
N GLN A 70 -10.75 -4.15 -6.04
CA GLN A 70 -9.89 -3.91 -4.88
C GLN A 70 -9.67 -5.23 -4.15
N GLY A 71 -8.45 -5.48 -3.68
CA GLY A 71 -8.17 -6.70 -2.95
C GLY A 71 -6.73 -6.85 -2.47
N PHE A 72 -6.34 -8.09 -2.24
CA PHE A 72 -5.01 -8.43 -1.73
C PHE A 72 -4.37 -9.49 -2.61
N LEU A 73 -3.11 -9.26 -2.98
CA LEU A 73 -2.23 -10.27 -3.52
C LEU A 73 -1.58 -11.02 -2.35
N LEU A 74 -1.74 -12.34 -2.30
CA LEU A 74 -0.97 -13.20 -1.41
C LEU A 74 0.22 -13.77 -2.19
N GLU A 75 1.41 -13.23 -1.94
CA GLU A 75 2.62 -13.78 -2.55
C GLU A 75 3.00 -15.06 -1.81
N THR A 76 2.73 -16.22 -2.40
CA THR A 76 3.21 -17.50 -1.85
C THR A 76 4.61 -17.79 -2.37
N GLU A 77 5.48 -18.35 -1.52
CA GLU A 77 6.75 -18.92 -2.00
C GLU A 77 6.48 -19.88 -3.17
N GLU A 78 7.18 -19.70 -4.29
CA GLU A 78 6.97 -20.50 -5.50
C GLU A 78 7.14 -21.98 -5.17
N LYS A 79 6.03 -22.69 -5.00
CA LYS A 79 6.04 -24.14 -4.87
C LYS A 79 6.15 -24.74 -6.27
N ASP A 80 7.38 -25.10 -6.63
CA ASP A 80 7.73 -25.99 -7.75
C ASP A 80 6.99 -25.67 -9.06
N ALA A 81 7.59 -24.77 -9.86
CA ALA A 81 7.24 -24.53 -11.28
C ALA A 81 7.18 -25.82 -12.14
N SER A 82 7.68 -26.94 -11.62
CA SER A 82 7.59 -28.28 -12.21
C SER A 82 6.15 -28.82 -12.32
N LYS A 83 5.18 -28.33 -11.52
CA LYS A 83 3.78 -28.79 -11.58
C LYS A 83 2.87 -27.98 -12.52
N SER A 84 3.20 -26.73 -12.82
CA SER A 84 2.29 -25.79 -13.50
C SER A 84 2.50 -25.66 -15.01
N ARG A 85 3.27 -26.55 -15.66
CA ARG A 85 3.57 -26.50 -17.12
C ARG A 85 4.07 -25.12 -17.58
N GLY A 86 4.87 -24.43 -16.76
CA GLY A 86 5.40 -23.10 -17.09
C GLY A 86 4.43 -21.93 -16.89
N LYS A 87 3.24 -22.16 -16.32
CA LYS A 87 2.32 -21.08 -15.91
C LYS A 87 2.59 -20.61 -14.49
N LEU A 88 2.38 -19.32 -14.27
CA LEU A 88 2.38 -18.68 -12.95
C LEU A 88 0.94 -18.62 -12.44
N CYS A 89 0.70 -19.16 -11.24
CA CYS A 89 -0.58 -19.05 -10.56
C CYS A 89 -0.43 -18.07 -9.41
N LYS A 90 -1.34 -17.09 -9.31
CA LYS A 90 -1.35 -16.11 -8.23
C LYS A 90 -2.63 -16.23 -7.43
N GLU A 91 -2.56 -15.92 -6.14
CA GLU A 91 -3.70 -15.97 -5.24
C GLU A 91 -4.11 -14.56 -4.86
N PHE A 92 -5.33 -14.19 -5.28
CA PHE A 92 -5.95 -12.92 -4.96
C PHE A 92 -7.13 -13.11 -4.02
N TYR A 93 -7.32 -12.18 -3.12
CA TYR A 93 -8.50 -12.07 -2.28
C TYR A 93 -9.22 -10.77 -2.64
N ILE A 94 -10.26 -10.89 -3.47
CA ILE A 94 -10.98 -9.77 -4.04
C ILE A 94 -12.11 -9.38 -3.11
N VAL A 95 -12.12 -8.13 -2.66
CA VAL A 95 -13.16 -7.58 -1.79
C VAL A 95 -14.44 -7.36 -2.62
N TYR A 96 -15.58 -7.78 -2.07
CA TYR A 96 -16.88 -7.56 -2.71
C TYR A 96 -17.21 -6.07 -2.76
N LYS A 97 -18.04 -5.68 -3.73
CA LYS A 97 -18.42 -4.28 -3.93
C LYS A 97 -19.14 -3.64 -2.74
N ASP A 98 -19.85 -4.45 -1.96
CA ASP A 98 -20.54 -4.03 -0.73
C ASP A 98 -19.65 -4.04 0.52
N TYR A 99 -18.36 -4.37 0.35
CA TYR A 99 -17.36 -4.54 1.41
C TYR A 99 -17.71 -5.61 2.47
N GLN A 100 -18.73 -6.45 2.26
CA GLN A 100 -19.18 -7.46 3.23
C GLN A 100 -18.46 -8.81 3.08
N GLY A 101 -17.16 -8.78 2.80
CA GLY A 101 -16.32 -9.95 2.71
C GLY A 101 -15.39 -9.91 1.50
N TRP A 102 -14.96 -11.09 1.06
CA TRP A 102 -14.12 -11.25 -0.11
C TRP A 102 -14.36 -12.61 -0.77
N GLN A 103 -13.73 -12.81 -1.91
CA GLN A 103 -13.62 -14.10 -2.58
C GLN A 103 -12.19 -14.38 -3.00
N LYS A 104 -11.81 -15.66 -2.98
CA LYS A 104 -10.54 -16.11 -3.50
C LYS A 104 -10.62 -16.21 -5.03
N PHE A 105 -9.67 -15.60 -5.72
CA PHE A 105 -9.48 -15.70 -7.16
C PHE A 105 -8.06 -16.19 -7.44
N SER A 106 -7.91 -17.30 -8.16
CA SER A 106 -6.60 -17.94 -8.37
C SER A 106 -6.31 -18.24 -9.85
N PRO A 107 -6.07 -17.21 -10.67
CA PRO A 107 -5.78 -17.37 -12.09
C PRO A 107 -4.38 -17.95 -12.31
N CYS A 108 -4.23 -18.69 -13.41
CA CYS A 108 -2.96 -19.24 -13.85
C CYS A 108 -2.66 -18.79 -15.29
N LEU A 109 -1.76 -17.83 -15.45
CA LEU A 109 -1.39 -17.20 -16.72
C LEU A 109 0.11 -17.39 -17.00
N ASN A 110 0.59 -16.94 -18.16
CA ASN A 110 2.04 -16.85 -18.35
C ASN A 110 2.60 -15.71 -17.49
N LYS A 111 3.92 -15.70 -17.28
CA LYS A 111 4.54 -14.70 -16.40
C LYS A 111 4.37 -13.28 -16.96
N GLU A 112 4.49 -13.15 -18.28
CA GLU A 112 4.32 -11.91 -19.04
C GLU A 112 2.90 -11.34 -18.99
N ASP A 113 1.89 -12.17 -18.70
CA ASP A 113 0.49 -11.76 -18.62
C ASP A 113 0.13 -11.18 -17.23
N PHE A 114 1.06 -11.24 -16.27
CA PHE A 114 0.97 -10.52 -14.99
C PHE A 114 1.81 -9.26 -15.04
N ILE A 115 1.14 -8.11 -15.13
CA ILE A 115 1.78 -6.80 -15.25
C ILE A 115 1.80 -6.14 -13.87
N TYR A 116 2.98 -5.95 -13.29
CA TYR A 116 3.15 -5.27 -12.00
C TYR A 116 3.55 -3.82 -12.24
N LYS A 117 2.72 -2.86 -11.82
CA LYS A 117 3.04 -1.43 -11.84
C LYS A 117 3.45 -0.98 -10.45
N ASP A 118 4.76 -0.83 -10.24
CA ASP A 118 5.37 -0.31 -9.01
C ASP A 118 5.04 -1.08 -7.73
N ILE A 119 4.69 -2.36 -7.84
CA ILE A 119 4.40 -3.24 -6.69
C ILE A 119 5.66 -3.99 -6.27
N LEU A 120 6.07 -3.79 -5.02
CA LEU A 120 6.96 -4.70 -4.31
C LEU A 120 6.16 -5.84 -3.68
N THR A 121 6.76 -7.02 -3.61
CA THR A 121 6.14 -8.21 -3.01
C THR A 121 7.00 -8.79 -1.91
N LYS A 122 6.37 -9.35 -0.88
CA LYS A 122 7.03 -10.11 0.19
C LYS A 122 6.32 -11.45 0.40
N PRO A 123 7.03 -12.58 0.38
CA PRO A 123 6.43 -13.90 0.57
C PRO A 123 5.63 -13.99 1.87
N ASN A 124 4.53 -14.73 1.81
CA ASN A 124 3.59 -15.02 2.90
C ASN A 124 2.88 -13.80 3.50
N HIS A 125 2.89 -12.66 2.80
CA HIS A 125 2.16 -11.46 3.21
C HIS A 125 1.07 -11.11 2.20
N TYR A 126 0.02 -10.48 2.72
CA TYR A 126 -1.04 -9.87 1.92
C TYR A 126 -0.62 -8.45 1.56
N ILE A 127 -0.60 -8.18 0.26
CA ILE A 127 -0.23 -6.88 -0.30
C ILE A 127 -1.51 -6.26 -0.86
N PRO A 128 -1.96 -5.11 -0.34
CA PRO A 128 -3.10 -4.37 -0.88
C PRO A 128 -2.82 -3.96 -2.33
N VAL A 129 -3.75 -4.26 -3.24
CA VAL A 129 -3.59 -3.97 -4.68
C VAL A 129 -4.93 -3.65 -5.33
N ASN A 130 -4.86 -2.77 -6.34
CA ASN A 130 -5.89 -2.61 -7.36
C ASN A 130 -5.62 -3.63 -8.48
N ILE A 131 -6.59 -4.51 -8.71
CA ILE A 131 -6.52 -5.65 -9.63
C ILE A 131 -7.35 -5.32 -10.86
N HIS A 132 -6.67 -5.08 -11.97
CA HIS A 132 -7.30 -4.85 -13.28
C HIS A 132 -7.27 -6.15 -14.07
N ILE A 133 -8.45 -6.72 -14.30
CA ILE A 133 -8.62 -8.01 -14.97
C ILE A 133 -9.13 -7.74 -16.38
N HIS A 134 -8.32 -8.11 -17.37
CA HIS A 134 -8.60 -7.88 -18.78
C HIS A 134 -9.03 -9.17 -19.46
N TYR A 135 -10.20 -9.16 -20.10
CA TYR A 135 -10.72 -10.28 -20.86
C TYR A 135 -10.93 -9.90 -22.32
N THR A 136 -10.50 -10.78 -23.22
CA THR A 136 -10.64 -10.59 -24.67
C THR A 136 -11.74 -11.50 -25.22
N LYS A 137 -12.54 -10.96 -26.14
CA LYS A 137 -13.63 -11.68 -26.80
C LYS A 137 -13.08 -12.79 -27.69
N VAL A 138 -13.57 -14.01 -27.49
CA VAL A 138 -13.24 -15.18 -28.31
C VAL A 138 -14.39 -15.50 -29.26
N ASN A 139 -15.63 -15.47 -28.76
CA ASN A 139 -16.87 -15.72 -29.50
C ASN A 139 -17.92 -14.65 -29.10
N PRO A 140 -19.08 -14.52 -29.78
CA PRO A 140 -20.06 -13.44 -29.53
C PRO A 140 -20.49 -13.24 -28.08
N PHE A 141 -20.51 -14.32 -27.28
CA PHE A 141 -20.89 -14.28 -25.86
C PHE A 141 -19.77 -14.79 -24.94
N LYS A 142 -18.58 -15.07 -25.45
CA LYS A 142 -17.51 -15.70 -24.67
C LYS A 142 -16.25 -14.86 -24.67
N TYR A 143 -15.79 -14.55 -23.47
CA TYR A 143 -14.55 -13.86 -23.21
C TYR A 143 -13.57 -14.80 -22.51
N LYS A 144 -12.28 -14.55 -22.68
CA LYS A 144 -11.20 -15.31 -22.07
C LYS A 144 -10.29 -14.35 -21.34
N LEU A 145 -9.83 -14.74 -20.14
CA LEU A 145 -8.83 -13.98 -19.41
C LEU A 145 -7.56 -13.82 -20.27
N ASP A 146 -7.19 -12.58 -20.51
CA ASP A 146 -6.04 -12.20 -21.32
C ASP A 146 -4.86 -11.90 -20.42
N ASN A 147 -4.97 -10.86 -19.60
CA ASN A 147 -3.91 -10.42 -18.69
C ASN A 147 -4.50 -9.83 -17.39
N ILE A 148 -3.64 -9.69 -16.38
CA ILE A 148 -3.95 -9.05 -15.11
C ILE A 148 -2.90 -7.98 -14.83
N THR A 149 -3.36 -6.75 -14.68
CA THR A 149 -2.51 -5.64 -14.23
C THR A 149 -2.74 -5.39 -12.75
N LEU A 150 -1.65 -5.27 -12.00
CA LEU A 150 -1.66 -5.00 -10.58
C LEU A 150 -1.07 -3.62 -10.35
N GLU A 151 -1.79 -2.79 -9.60
CA GLU A 151 -1.37 -1.46 -9.15
C GLU A 151 -1.43 -1.39 -7.63
N ASP A 152 -0.56 -0.57 -7.03
CA ASP A 152 -0.63 -0.31 -5.60
C ASP A 152 -1.99 0.29 -5.22
N MET A 153 -2.51 -0.13 -4.07
CA MET A 153 -3.70 0.48 -3.49
C MET A 153 -3.25 1.64 -2.61
N GLY A 154 -3.70 2.85 -2.94
CA GLY A 154 -3.35 4.04 -2.18
C GLY A 154 -3.82 3.96 -0.72
N ASP A 155 -3.16 4.72 0.16
CA ASP A 155 -3.48 4.76 1.59
C ASP A 155 -4.93 5.22 1.84
N GLU A 156 -5.49 6.08 0.98
CA GLU A 156 -6.90 6.51 1.08
C GLU A 156 -7.86 5.35 0.86
N ASP A 157 -7.78 4.65 -0.28
CA ASP A 157 -8.58 3.47 -0.58
C ASP A 157 -8.45 2.40 0.52
N LEU A 158 -7.24 2.16 1.02
CA LEU A 158 -6.99 1.14 2.03
C LEU A 158 -7.55 1.53 3.41
N TYR A 159 -7.10 2.66 3.96
CA TYR A 159 -7.36 3.02 5.37
C TYR A 159 -8.70 3.74 5.57
N VAL A 160 -9.19 4.46 4.56
CA VAL A 160 -10.44 5.22 4.64
C VAL A 160 -11.61 4.39 4.13
N GLU A 161 -11.46 3.71 2.99
CA GLU A 161 -12.58 2.97 2.40
C GLU A 161 -12.63 1.51 2.87
N LEU A 162 -11.53 0.77 2.71
CA LEU A 162 -11.59 -0.69 2.75
C LEU A 162 -11.49 -1.27 4.17
N ILE A 163 -10.57 -0.76 5.00
CA ILE A 163 -10.37 -1.24 6.38
C ILE A 163 -11.59 -0.99 7.28
N PRO A 164 -12.19 0.21 7.32
CA PRO A 164 -13.30 0.48 8.23
C PRO A 164 -14.55 -0.34 7.88
N ASN A 165 -14.74 -0.63 6.60
CA ASN A 165 -15.97 -1.23 6.08
C ASN A 165 -15.91 -2.76 5.91
N ASN A 166 -14.73 -3.38 5.99
CA ASN A 166 -14.57 -4.84 5.78
C ASN A 166 -13.97 -5.58 6.99
N MET A 167 -14.79 -6.37 7.68
CA MET A 167 -14.35 -7.16 8.85
C MET A 167 -13.29 -8.22 8.51
N ALA A 168 -13.32 -8.82 7.32
CA ALA A 168 -12.33 -9.82 6.92
C ALA A 168 -10.94 -9.20 6.76
N VAL A 169 -10.89 -7.98 6.23
CA VAL A 169 -9.65 -7.19 6.12
C VAL A 169 -9.10 -6.83 7.49
N GLN A 170 -9.95 -6.38 8.41
CA GLN A 170 -9.54 -6.09 9.78
C GLN A 170 -8.89 -7.30 10.45
N GLN A 171 -9.33 -8.53 10.13
CA GLN A 171 -8.70 -9.75 10.64
C GLN A 171 -7.30 -9.99 10.05
N ILE A 172 -7.04 -9.71 8.76
CA ILE A 172 -5.68 -9.80 8.21
C ILE A 172 -4.73 -8.88 8.99
N ILE A 173 -5.17 -7.65 9.20
CA ILE A 173 -4.38 -6.62 9.87
C ILE A 173 -4.05 -7.03 11.30
N ARG A 174 -5.06 -7.50 12.05
CA ARG A 174 -4.86 -8.02 13.42
C ARG A 174 -3.89 -9.20 13.48
N ASN A 175 -3.87 -10.03 12.44
CA ASN A 175 -2.95 -11.16 12.35
C ASN A 175 -1.54 -10.76 11.90
N GLY A 176 -1.28 -9.47 11.61
CA GLY A 176 0.03 -8.94 11.23
C GLY A 176 0.55 -9.46 9.89
N LYS A 177 -0.33 -9.99 9.04
CA LYS A 177 0.06 -10.58 7.75
C LYS A 177 -0.05 -9.60 6.57
N MET A 178 -0.58 -8.40 6.80
CA MET A 178 -0.64 -7.36 5.77
C MET A 178 0.67 -6.56 5.76
N ILE A 179 1.16 -6.23 4.56
CA ILE A 179 2.28 -5.29 4.39
C ILE A 179 1.97 -4.35 3.23
N THR A 180 2.13 -3.05 3.45
CA THR A 180 1.90 -2.01 2.42
C THR A 180 3.17 -1.77 1.59
N GLN A 181 3.03 -1.08 0.45
CA GLN A 181 4.20 -0.64 -0.33
C GLN A 181 5.10 0.31 0.47
N SER A 182 4.51 1.21 1.27
CA SER A 182 5.27 2.10 2.16
C SER A 182 6.15 1.31 3.15
N ASN A 183 5.62 0.22 3.74
CA ASN A 183 6.42 -0.64 4.60
C ASN A 183 7.53 -1.37 3.83
N LEU A 184 7.23 -1.93 2.66
CA LEU A 184 8.22 -2.63 1.83
C LEU A 184 9.34 -1.72 1.34
N LEU A 185 9.00 -0.49 0.93
CA LEU A 185 9.97 0.54 0.55
C LEU A 185 10.87 0.90 1.73
N SER A 186 10.30 1.04 2.93
CA SER A 186 11.07 1.29 4.14
C SER A 186 12.01 0.14 4.49
N GLU A 187 11.56 -1.12 4.33
CA GLU A 187 12.43 -2.30 4.51
C GLU A 187 13.57 -2.34 3.50
N LYS A 188 13.28 -2.04 2.23
CA LYS A 188 14.27 -2.07 1.15
C LYS A 188 15.30 -0.95 1.25
N ASN A 189 14.85 0.25 1.61
CA ASN A 189 15.67 1.45 1.59
C ASN A 189 16.23 1.84 2.96
N GLY A 190 15.75 1.26 4.06
CA GLY A 190 16.10 1.68 5.43
C GLY A 190 15.46 3.01 5.87
N TYR A 191 14.72 3.67 4.99
CA TYR A 191 13.97 4.90 5.27
C TYR A 191 12.71 4.99 4.40
N LEU A 192 11.78 5.86 4.81
CA LEU A 192 10.61 6.26 4.03
C LEU A 192 10.44 7.78 4.08
N ALA A 193 10.26 8.39 2.91
CA ALA A 193 9.79 9.77 2.78
C ALA A 193 8.25 9.76 2.72
N ILE A 194 7.62 10.49 3.64
CA ILE A 194 6.17 10.65 3.71
C ILE A 194 5.84 11.97 3.03
N GLU A 195 5.19 11.87 1.87
CA GLU A 195 4.82 13.00 1.00
C GLU A 195 3.45 13.61 1.36
N THR A 196 2.88 13.23 2.50
CA THR A 196 1.70 13.88 3.09
C THR A 196 2.13 14.68 4.30
N GLY A 197 1.85 15.99 4.30
CA GLY A 197 2.11 16.85 5.46
C GLY A 197 1.19 16.48 6.64
N ILE A 198 1.68 16.69 7.87
CA ILE A 198 0.99 16.26 9.10
C ILE A 198 -0.35 16.98 9.29
N ASP A 199 -0.41 18.30 9.03
CA ASP A 199 -1.61 19.12 9.20
C ASP A 199 -2.01 19.85 7.91
N ASN A 200 -2.58 19.12 6.95
CA ASN A 200 -3.09 19.71 5.70
C ASN A 200 -2.06 20.59 4.95
N ASN A 201 -0.77 20.18 4.92
CA ASN A 201 0.22 20.40 3.84
C ASN A 201 1.69 20.49 4.31
N TYR A 202 2.01 20.68 5.59
CA TYR A 202 3.41 20.73 6.05
C TYR A 202 3.56 20.46 7.56
N PRO A 203 4.80 20.24 8.03
CA PRO A 203 5.97 19.82 7.28
C PRO A 203 5.81 18.36 6.88
N TYR A 204 6.65 17.96 5.94
CA TYR A 204 6.74 16.58 5.50
C TYR A 204 7.72 15.83 6.36
N MET A 205 7.55 14.52 6.41
CA MET A 205 8.28 13.66 7.32
C MET A 205 9.18 12.69 6.55
N THR A 206 10.35 12.41 7.09
CA THR A 206 11.19 11.31 6.65
C THR A 206 11.58 10.51 7.87
N TYR A 207 11.30 9.22 7.86
CA TYR A 207 11.70 8.35 8.96
C TYR A 207 12.72 7.32 8.50
N PHE A 208 13.73 7.11 9.32
CA PHE A 208 14.71 6.04 9.20
C PHE A 208 14.31 4.92 10.17
N LYS A 209 14.29 3.69 9.66
CA LYS A 209 13.62 2.57 10.33
C LYS A 209 14.37 2.09 11.58
N GLU A 210 15.65 1.78 11.44
CA GLU A 210 16.44 1.14 12.50
C GLU A 210 17.85 1.71 12.48
N LEU A 211 18.08 2.74 13.29
CA LEU A 211 19.38 3.38 13.45
C LEU A 211 19.94 3.11 14.85
N SER A 212 21.17 2.62 14.93
CA SER A 212 21.90 2.44 16.19
C SER A 212 22.54 3.76 16.59
N LEU A 213 22.15 4.30 17.75
CA LEU A 213 22.80 5.50 18.30
C LEU A 213 24.18 5.13 18.85
N LYS A 214 25.24 5.75 18.36
CA LYS A 214 26.62 5.50 18.80
C LYS A 214 27.12 6.51 19.81
N GLU A 215 26.84 7.78 19.57
CA GLU A 215 27.41 8.87 20.36
C GLU A 215 26.41 10.00 20.54
N ILE A 216 26.47 10.62 21.71
CA ILE A 216 25.76 11.87 22.03
C ILE A 216 26.80 12.85 22.53
N ASP A 217 26.88 14.02 21.89
CA ASP A 217 27.73 15.13 22.30
C ASP A 217 26.86 16.38 22.52
N VAL A 218 27.20 17.18 23.53
CA VAL A 218 26.44 18.38 23.89
C VAL A 218 27.39 19.57 23.92
N LYS A 219 27.16 20.51 23.00
CA LYS A 219 28.01 21.69 22.83
C LYS A 219 27.17 22.89 22.37
N ASP A 220 27.48 24.06 22.92
CA ASP A 220 26.88 25.34 22.52
C ASP A 220 25.33 25.34 22.55
N GLY A 221 24.75 24.69 23.55
CA GLY A 221 23.29 24.58 23.70
C GLY A 221 22.62 23.59 22.74
N LYS A 222 23.39 22.81 21.96
CA LYS A 222 22.91 21.84 20.99
C LYS A 222 23.33 20.43 21.35
N ILE A 223 22.49 19.47 20.97
CA ILE A 223 22.75 18.03 21.07
C ILE A 223 23.13 17.54 19.68
N ARG A 224 24.31 16.94 19.57
CA ARG A 224 24.77 16.21 18.39
C ARG A 224 24.57 14.72 18.64
N LEU A 225 23.88 14.05 17.72
CA LEU A 225 23.65 12.61 17.74
C LEU A 225 24.34 11.97 16.54
N LEU A 226 25.06 10.89 16.81
CA LEU A 226 25.71 10.08 15.79
C LEU A 226 25.04 8.72 15.71
N PHE A 227 24.38 8.44 14.60
CA PHE A 227 23.71 7.17 14.33
C PHE A 227 24.49 6.35 13.30
N THR A 228 24.31 5.04 13.32
CA THR A 228 24.71 4.14 12.22
C THR A 228 23.55 3.24 11.84
N GLY A 229 23.34 3.01 10.56
CA GLY A 229 22.37 2.04 10.07
C GLY A 229 22.48 1.84 8.57
N GLU A 230 21.52 1.15 8.00
CA GLU A 230 21.47 0.90 6.56
C GLU A 230 20.54 1.89 5.87
N VAL A 231 21.03 2.50 4.79
CA VAL A 231 20.24 3.35 3.89
C VAL A 231 20.56 2.89 2.46
N LYS A 232 19.53 2.44 1.73
CA LYS A 232 19.64 1.84 0.39
C LYS A 232 20.75 0.78 0.31
N GLN A 233 20.75 -0.15 1.27
CA GLN A 233 21.72 -1.26 1.37
C GLN A 233 23.17 -0.83 1.60
N GLN A 234 23.40 0.43 2.00
CA GLN A 234 24.71 0.93 2.39
C GLN A 234 24.72 1.23 3.88
N THR A 235 25.75 0.76 4.58
CA THR A 235 25.98 1.14 5.98
C THR A 235 26.49 2.57 6.02
N VAL A 236 25.73 3.45 6.68
CA VAL A 236 26.04 4.87 6.76
C VAL A 236 26.09 5.33 8.20
N THR A 237 26.91 6.32 8.45
CA THR A 237 26.85 7.13 9.68
C THR A 237 25.97 8.33 9.40
N ILE A 238 25.00 8.62 10.27
CA ILE A 238 24.12 9.78 10.17
C ILE A 238 24.44 10.71 11.33
N THR A 239 24.86 11.93 11.01
CA THR A 239 25.07 12.98 12.02
C THR A 239 23.91 13.95 11.99
N THR A 240 23.29 14.20 13.14
CA THR A 240 22.25 15.23 13.30
C THR A 240 22.53 16.11 14.52
N ILE A 241 22.11 17.35 14.45
CA ILE A 241 22.28 18.36 15.50
C ILE A 241 20.92 19.03 15.74
N ALA A 242 20.49 19.09 17.00
CA ALA A 242 19.23 19.70 17.39
C ALA A 242 19.32 20.36 18.78
N GLU A 243 18.54 21.41 19.00
CA GLU A 243 18.39 22.03 20.33
C GLU A 243 17.42 21.24 21.21
N SER A 244 16.33 20.76 20.60
CA SER A 244 15.36 19.87 21.22
C SER A 244 14.69 18.95 20.21
N PHE A 245 14.18 17.82 20.65
CA PHE A 245 13.39 16.87 19.86
C PHE A 245 12.56 15.97 20.78
N LEU A 246 11.56 15.29 20.22
CA LEU A 246 10.72 14.36 20.96
C LEU A 246 11.43 13.00 21.15
N PHE A 247 11.31 12.40 22.32
CA PHE A 247 11.73 11.04 22.56
C PHE A 247 10.54 10.22 23.04
N SER A 248 10.25 9.16 22.29
CA SER A 248 9.15 8.24 22.57
C SER A 248 9.67 6.86 22.96
N TYR A 249 9.11 6.26 23.99
CA TYR A 249 9.42 4.90 24.42
C TYR A 249 8.19 4.20 24.99
N TYR A 250 8.19 2.86 24.97
CA TYR A 250 7.16 2.08 25.64
C TYR A 250 7.57 1.81 27.08
N ASP A 251 6.68 2.12 28.03
CA ASP A 251 6.88 1.77 29.43
C ASP A 251 6.61 0.26 29.69
N GLU A 252 6.78 -0.18 30.94
CA GLU A 252 6.52 -1.58 31.34
C GLU A 252 5.07 -2.02 31.08
N ALA A 253 4.13 -1.08 31.01
CA ALA A 253 2.72 -1.32 30.69
C ALA A 253 2.44 -1.27 29.18
N LYS A 254 3.48 -1.19 28.34
CA LYS A 254 3.41 -1.03 26.88
C LYS A 254 2.63 0.21 26.44
N LYS A 255 2.63 1.27 27.26
CA LYS A 255 2.09 2.56 26.86
C LYS A 255 3.21 3.42 26.30
N LEU A 256 2.91 4.10 25.19
CA LEU A 256 3.82 5.06 24.60
C LEU A 256 3.92 6.29 25.53
N GLN A 257 5.13 6.65 25.90
CA GLN A 257 5.46 7.84 26.67
C GLN A 257 6.29 8.76 25.80
N ASP A 258 5.99 10.06 25.85
CA ASP A 258 6.66 11.10 25.07
C ASP A 258 7.33 12.12 26.00
N ILE A 259 8.60 12.41 25.74
CA ILE A 259 9.39 13.38 26.51
C ILE A 259 10.11 14.33 25.55
N LEU A 260 10.02 15.63 25.78
CA LEU A 260 10.82 16.61 25.06
C LEU A 260 12.27 16.57 25.57
N ILE A 261 13.20 16.17 24.72
CA ILE A 261 14.63 16.14 25.00
C ILE A 261 15.27 17.46 24.63
N ASN A 262 16.17 17.93 25.49
CA ASN A 262 17.02 19.09 25.34
C ASN A 262 18.35 18.86 26.11
N THR A 263 19.23 19.84 26.10
CA THR A 263 20.57 19.71 26.71
C THR A 263 20.57 19.42 28.20
N LYS A 264 19.45 19.62 28.91
CA LYS A 264 19.32 19.33 30.35
C LYS A 264 18.96 17.87 30.64
N ASN A 265 18.29 17.18 29.71
CA ASN A 265 17.76 15.82 29.91
C ASN A 265 18.13 14.83 28.79
N TYR A 266 19.15 15.12 27.97
CA TYR A 266 19.62 14.22 26.89
C TYR A 266 20.02 12.81 27.36
N LYS A 267 20.31 12.63 28.66
CA LYS A 267 20.71 11.35 29.27
C LYS A 267 19.59 10.31 29.32
N GLU A 268 18.34 10.71 29.07
CA GLU A 268 17.21 9.77 28.89
C GLU A 268 17.42 8.87 27.66
N ILE A 269 18.26 9.30 26.71
CA ILE A 269 18.59 8.54 25.51
C ILE A 269 19.88 7.75 25.77
N THR A 270 19.86 6.47 25.40
CA THR A 270 20.96 5.55 25.67
C THR A 270 21.70 5.18 24.38
N PRO A 271 23.01 5.48 24.27
CA PRO A 271 23.86 4.95 23.20
C PRO A 271 23.89 3.40 23.20
N GLY A 272 24.07 2.82 22.03
CA GLY A 272 24.07 1.36 21.80
C GLY A 272 22.70 0.79 21.46
N LEU A 273 21.60 1.51 21.71
CA LEU A 273 20.24 1.08 21.38
C LEU A 273 19.85 1.42 19.93
N LEU A 274 18.79 0.78 19.46
CA LEU A 274 18.18 1.03 18.15
C LEU A 274 16.99 1.99 18.29
N TYR A 275 16.87 2.89 17.31
CA TYR A 275 15.82 3.90 17.27
C TYR A 275 15.23 3.98 15.87
N LYS A 276 13.92 4.24 15.80
CA LYS A 276 13.32 4.92 14.64
C LYS A 276 13.59 6.41 14.77
N VAL A 277 14.04 7.03 13.70
CA VAL A 277 14.44 8.45 13.72
C VAL A 277 13.61 9.20 12.70
N TYR A 278 12.87 10.19 13.18
CA TYR A 278 11.96 11.01 12.37
C TYR A 278 12.54 12.40 12.17
N PHE A 279 12.46 12.87 10.95
CA PHE A 279 12.91 14.20 10.55
C PHE A 279 11.80 14.96 9.84
N PHE A 280 11.80 16.27 10.01
CA PHE A 280 11.00 17.20 9.22
C PHE A 280 11.82 17.86 8.12
N SER A 281 11.12 18.17 7.03
CA SER A 281 11.57 19.09 5.99
C SER A 281 10.37 19.76 5.33
N LEU A 282 10.60 20.93 4.72
CA LEU A 282 9.62 21.60 3.88
C LEU A 282 9.79 21.16 2.42
N SER A 283 8.73 21.16 1.62
CA SER A 283 8.87 20.99 0.18
C SER A 283 9.08 22.35 -0.49
N ASN A 284 9.51 22.34 -1.76
CA ASN A 284 9.60 23.57 -2.55
C ASN A 284 8.24 24.28 -2.70
N LYS A 285 7.11 23.56 -2.60
CA LYS A 285 5.77 24.16 -2.72
C LYS A 285 5.46 25.11 -1.57
N GLU A 286 6.05 24.89 -0.40
CA GLU A 286 5.88 25.74 0.78
C GLU A 286 6.84 26.92 0.81
N ASN A 287 7.75 27.05 -0.16
CA ASN A 287 8.71 28.15 -0.19
C ASN A 287 8.01 29.52 -0.24
N GLU A 288 6.83 29.59 -0.88
CA GLU A 288 6.00 30.79 -0.91
C GLU A 288 5.33 31.12 0.43
N LYS A 289 5.16 30.11 1.30
CA LYS A 289 4.55 30.25 2.64
C LYS A 289 5.59 30.33 3.77
N LEU A 290 6.87 30.31 3.43
CA LEU A 290 7.96 30.19 4.40
C LEU A 290 7.94 31.31 5.44
N GLU A 291 7.65 32.54 5.03
CA GLU A 291 7.55 33.69 5.95
C GLU A 291 6.36 33.57 6.91
N ASP A 292 5.23 33.04 6.44
CA ASP A 292 4.04 32.81 7.26
C ASP A 292 4.33 31.73 8.31
N ILE A 293 5.00 30.64 7.90
CA ILE A 293 5.43 29.55 8.78
C ILE A 293 6.37 30.10 9.87
N ILE A 294 7.40 30.84 9.50
CA ILE A 294 8.35 31.45 10.44
C ILE A 294 7.66 32.43 11.38
N SER A 295 6.75 33.24 10.86
CA SER A 295 5.98 34.20 11.67
C SER A 295 5.09 33.50 12.70
N SER A 296 4.52 32.36 12.34
CA SER A 296 3.74 31.53 13.26
C SER A 296 4.55 31.00 14.45
N CYS A 297 5.86 30.80 14.25
CA CYS A 297 6.79 30.36 15.29
C CYS A 297 7.20 31.45 16.28
N LYS A 298 6.90 32.73 16.00
CA LYS A 298 7.22 33.86 16.90
C LYS A 298 6.18 34.06 18.01
N ASN A 299 5.03 33.40 17.92
CA ASN A 299 3.98 33.44 18.93
C ASN A 299 4.28 32.46 20.09
N ASP A 300 3.68 32.68 21.25
CA ASP A 300 3.87 31.81 22.43
C ASP A 300 3.60 30.34 22.11
N LEU A 301 4.65 29.52 22.22
CA LEU A 301 4.65 28.09 21.88
C LEU A 301 4.12 27.21 23.02
N THR A 302 3.87 27.77 24.22
CA THR A 302 3.52 26.99 25.41
C THR A 302 2.20 26.22 25.32
N ASN A 303 1.27 26.64 24.45
CA ASN A 303 -0.01 25.98 24.20
C ASN A 303 -0.09 25.25 22.85
N LYS A 304 1.02 25.15 22.11
CA LYS A 304 1.03 24.47 20.82
C LYS A 304 1.35 22.99 20.98
N GLU A 305 0.93 22.19 19.99
CA GLU A 305 1.24 20.77 19.93
C GLU A 305 2.77 20.54 19.92
N PHE A 306 3.22 19.39 20.41
CA PHE A 306 4.65 19.04 20.46
C PHE A 306 5.34 19.18 19.09
N PHE A 307 4.59 18.86 18.04
CA PHE A 307 4.98 19.05 16.66
C PHE A 307 5.49 20.49 16.39
N ASP A 308 4.66 21.49 16.65
CA ASP A 308 4.98 22.91 16.44
C ASP A 308 6.16 23.36 17.31
N GLN A 309 6.22 22.88 18.55
CA GLN A 309 7.30 23.24 19.46
C GLN A 309 8.65 22.78 18.93
N VAL A 310 8.78 21.51 18.52
CA VAL A 310 10.03 20.97 18.00
C VAL A 310 10.44 21.66 16.69
N PHE A 311 9.48 21.86 15.77
CA PHE A 311 9.75 22.50 14.49
C PHE A 311 10.20 23.96 14.67
N CYS A 312 9.49 24.74 15.50
CA CYS A 312 9.82 26.14 15.74
C CYS A 312 11.11 26.32 16.56
N ASN A 313 11.41 25.42 17.50
CA ASN A 313 12.66 25.43 18.27
C ASN A 313 13.90 25.12 17.41
N ALA A 314 13.74 24.60 16.19
CA ALA A 314 14.86 24.43 15.26
C ALA A 314 15.49 25.78 14.86
N GLY A 315 14.74 26.88 15.01
CA GLY A 315 15.17 28.22 14.67
C GLY A 315 14.94 28.58 13.20
N GLU A 316 14.81 29.88 12.94
CA GLU A 316 14.47 30.43 11.63
C GLU A 316 15.43 29.95 10.53
N GLU A 317 16.73 30.02 10.76
CA GLU A 317 17.76 29.61 9.80
C GLU A 317 17.58 28.15 9.38
N LYS A 318 17.35 27.26 10.36
CA LYS A 318 17.19 25.82 10.09
C LYS A 318 15.90 25.54 9.33
N ILE A 319 14.81 26.23 9.65
CA ILE A 319 13.53 26.12 8.92
C ILE A 319 13.73 26.53 7.46
N ARG A 320 14.37 27.68 7.19
CA ARG A 320 14.68 28.15 5.83
C ARG A 320 15.54 27.14 5.05
N ASN A 321 16.53 26.54 5.72
CA ASN A 321 17.41 25.56 5.11
C ASN A 321 16.77 24.18 4.95
N SER A 322 15.58 23.95 5.51
CA SER A 322 14.91 22.64 5.48
C SER A 322 14.13 22.36 4.18
N VAL A 323 14.18 23.26 3.21
CA VAL A 323 13.47 23.11 1.92
C VAL A 323 14.17 22.09 1.03
N ILE A 324 13.46 20.99 0.73
CA ILE A 324 13.89 19.89 -0.11
C ILE A 324 12.89 19.69 -1.25
N SER A 325 13.38 19.72 -2.49
CA SER A 325 12.55 19.56 -3.69
C SER A 325 12.08 18.12 -3.88
N ASP A 326 12.99 17.17 -3.70
CA ASP A 326 12.76 15.74 -3.77
C ASP A 326 13.65 15.03 -2.74
N ARG A 327 13.03 14.36 -1.76
CA ARG A 327 13.74 13.79 -0.60
C ARG A 327 14.56 12.57 -0.98
N ASN A 328 14.04 11.74 -1.89
CA ASN A 328 14.74 10.55 -2.36
C ASN A 328 16.02 10.96 -3.11
N THR A 329 15.91 11.93 -4.01
CA THR A 329 17.02 12.49 -4.79
C THR A 329 18.03 13.19 -3.89
N TYR A 330 17.57 13.91 -2.86
CA TYR A 330 18.48 14.54 -1.90
C TYR A 330 19.28 13.49 -1.11
N ILE A 331 18.63 12.44 -0.61
CA ILE A 331 19.31 11.34 0.08
C ILE A 331 20.29 10.61 -0.86
N ASP A 332 19.90 10.37 -2.12
CA ASP A 332 20.79 9.79 -3.12
C ASP A 332 22.01 10.64 -3.40
N THR A 333 21.83 11.96 -3.46
CA THR A 333 22.94 12.90 -3.63
C THR A 333 23.90 12.83 -2.44
N LEU A 334 23.37 12.79 -1.21
CA LEU A 334 24.20 12.66 -0.01
C LEU A 334 24.97 11.33 0.02
N LEU A 335 24.31 10.21 -0.32
CA LEU A 335 24.95 8.89 -0.41
C LEU A 335 26.08 8.86 -1.43
N ASN A 336 25.89 9.51 -2.59
CA ASN A 336 26.90 9.56 -3.64
C ASN A 336 28.08 10.50 -3.32
N GLN A 337 27.84 11.56 -2.54
CA GLN A 337 28.88 12.55 -2.19
C GLN A 337 29.72 12.12 -0.99
N ASN A 338 29.09 11.52 0.04
CA ASN A 338 29.74 11.12 1.29
C ASN A 338 29.17 9.77 1.76
N SER A 339 29.63 8.69 1.12
CA SER A 339 29.08 7.33 1.31
C SER A 339 29.16 6.81 2.75
N GLU A 340 30.02 7.38 3.60
CA GLU A 340 30.21 6.90 4.98
C GLU A 340 29.56 7.80 6.05
N ASN A 341 29.33 9.10 5.76
CA ASN A 341 28.80 10.06 6.73
C ASN A 341 27.79 11.02 6.08
N LEU A 342 26.51 10.77 6.31
CA LEU A 342 25.41 11.61 5.88
C LEU A 342 25.16 12.70 6.90
N GLN A 343 25.45 13.94 6.50
CA GLN A 343 25.04 15.13 7.24
C GLN A 343 23.67 15.57 6.74
N LEU A 344 22.65 15.40 7.57
CA LEU A 344 21.26 15.69 7.24
C LEU A 344 20.94 17.18 7.47
N GLU A 345 21.69 18.08 6.83
CA GLU A 345 21.63 19.53 7.09
C GLU A 345 20.26 20.15 6.77
N LYS A 346 19.56 19.62 5.76
CA LYS A 346 18.21 20.05 5.38
C LYS A 346 17.09 19.40 6.18
N PHE A 347 17.42 18.52 7.13
CA PHE A 347 16.44 17.86 7.96
C PHE A 347 16.47 18.44 9.38
N ILE A 348 15.29 18.61 9.96
CA ILE A 348 15.08 18.98 11.36
C ILE A 348 14.76 17.69 12.12
N LEU A 349 15.55 17.34 13.13
CA LEU A 349 15.24 16.16 13.95
C LEU A 349 13.93 16.40 14.71
N TYR A 350 12.95 15.55 14.46
CA TYR A 350 11.65 15.63 15.11
C TYR A 350 11.57 14.70 16.31
N SER A 351 11.73 13.39 16.08
CA SER A 351 11.44 12.38 17.09
C SER A 351 12.40 11.20 17.00
N LEU A 352 12.73 10.65 18.16
CA LEU A 352 13.36 9.35 18.32
C LEU A 352 12.37 8.41 18.99
N ILE A 353 12.11 7.24 18.40
CA ILE A 353 11.33 6.18 19.05
C ILE A 353 12.27 5.03 19.38
N LYS A 354 12.43 4.73 20.66
CA LYS A 354 13.22 3.57 21.11
C LYS A 354 12.57 2.28 20.61
N LEU A 355 13.39 1.41 20.02
CA LEU A 355 13.01 0.05 19.67
C LEU A 355 13.43 -0.91 20.78
N ASP A 356 12.57 -1.88 21.08
CA ASP A 356 12.79 -2.91 22.11
C ASP A 356 13.79 -3.97 21.68
#